data_AF-A0AAW1FRW1-F1
#
_entry.id   AF-A0AAW1FRW1-F1
#
_cell.length_a   1.000
_cell.length_b   1.000
_cell.length_c   1.000
_cell.angle_alpha   90.00
_cell.angle_beta   90.00
_cell.angle_gamma   90.00
#
_symmetry.space_group_name_H-M   'P 1'
#
loop_
_entity.id
_entity.type
_entity.pdbx_description
1 polymer ?
#
loop_
_entity_poly.entity_id
_entity_poly.type
_entity_poly.pdbx_seq_one_letter_code
_entity_poly.pdbx_strand_id
1 'polypeptide(L)'
;MTLEMRVGDTRGAASTRSSRQQDGAGGLLDSVKKAAVVIGSGILFLAAFGNSLTWHLQRFWGASGDFWQDLWTKLHVTFEGHHTTLFYLGTMLVPTLAFWGTNALLMLVDTTGKPAFITRYRIQVDKNNPVDKVKLIHAVKTVMFNHVFISGPMVVVAFYLMTWRGDPCGPELPTFHRALMELAFFSISEEIIFYYSHRLFHHPTLYKRFHKQHHEWTAPIGLVSIYAHPLEHLISNMGPVALGPVMLGSHLTTTCMWYCLALISTTISHCGYHLPFLPSPEFHDFHHLKFNQCFGVFGVLDRLHGTDAKFRQTKQYERHSLLTSLTPMNESIPDTPKKGH
;
A
#
# COMPACT_ATOMS: atom_id res chain seq x y z
N MET A 1 83.96 -5.18 60.68
CA MET A 1 83.38 -5.32 62.03
C MET A 1 82.27 -6.35 61.92
N THR A 2 82.56 -7.55 62.38
CA THR A 2 81.73 -8.77 62.40
C THR A 2 80.70 -8.70 63.53
N LEU A 3 79.55 -9.40 63.40
CA LEU A 3 78.71 -10.04 64.46
C LEU A 3 77.38 -10.47 63.80
N GLU A 4 77.18 -11.72 63.38
CA GLU A 4 76.74 -12.94 64.12
C GLU A 4 75.26 -13.01 64.60
N MET A 5 74.57 -14.02 64.05
CA MET A 5 73.67 -15.04 64.65
C MET A 5 72.31 -14.73 65.34
N ARG A 6 71.23 -15.39 64.83
CA ARG A 6 70.30 -16.40 65.46
C ARG A 6 68.91 -16.37 64.77
N VAL A 7 68.38 -17.45 64.17
CA VAL A 7 67.72 -18.69 64.67
C VAL A 7 66.28 -18.52 65.20
N GLY A 8 65.34 -19.30 64.63
CA GLY A 8 64.11 -19.85 65.26
C GLY A 8 62.81 -19.72 64.43
N ASP A 9 61.74 -20.48 64.65
CA ASP A 9 61.45 -21.89 64.37
C ASP A 9 59.90 -22.06 64.13
N THR A 10 59.49 -23.15 63.46
CA THR A 10 58.23 -23.95 63.49
C THR A 10 56.75 -23.42 63.57
N ARG A 11 55.96 -23.85 62.54
CA ARG A 11 54.62 -24.58 62.48
C ARG A 11 53.39 -24.28 63.38
N GLY A 12 52.19 -24.27 62.75
CA GLY A 12 50.86 -24.70 63.27
C GLY A 12 49.68 -23.78 62.88
N ALA A 13 48.80 -24.05 61.91
CA ALA A 13 47.66 -24.99 61.79
C ALA A 13 46.30 -24.53 62.41
N ALA A 14 45.25 -24.60 61.57
CA ALA A 14 43.80 -24.77 61.84
C ALA A 14 42.86 -23.55 61.98
N SER A 15 41.95 -23.39 61.00
CA SER A 15 40.47 -23.32 61.17
C SER A 15 39.79 -22.50 60.06
N THR A 16 39.34 -23.16 58.98
CA THR A 16 38.31 -22.61 58.07
C THR A 16 37.60 -23.77 57.35
N ARG A 17 36.75 -24.48 58.09
CA ARG A 17 35.78 -25.43 57.52
C ARG A 17 34.47 -25.32 58.31
N SER A 18 33.63 -24.33 57.98
CA SER A 18 32.21 -24.31 58.33
C SER A 18 31.44 -23.14 57.68
N SER A 19 31.40 -23.04 56.35
CA SER A 19 30.43 -22.12 55.71
C SER A 19 29.95 -22.51 54.31
N ARG A 20 30.31 -23.70 53.78
CA ARG A 20 30.06 -24.02 52.37
C ARG A 20 28.93 -25.01 52.07
N GLN A 21 28.04 -25.29 53.02
CA GLN A 21 27.07 -26.38 52.84
C GLN A 21 25.59 -26.04 53.13
N GLN A 22 25.21 -24.76 53.22
CA GLN A 22 23.79 -24.35 53.32
C GLN A 22 23.23 -23.57 52.12
N ASP A 23 24.06 -23.08 51.18
CA ASP A 23 23.59 -22.18 50.11
C ASP A 23 23.06 -22.87 48.85
N GLY A 24 23.19 -24.20 48.72
CA GLY A 24 22.89 -24.89 47.44
C GLY A 24 21.42 -25.22 47.18
N ALA A 25 20.69 -25.70 48.19
CA ALA A 25 19.32 -26.19 48.01
C ALA A 25 18.25 -25.07 48.15
N GLY A 26 18.48 -24.11 49.05
CA GLY A 26 17.57 -22.98 49.25
C GLY A 26 17.57 -21.98 48.09
N GLY A 27 18.75 -21.72 47.50
CA GLY A 27 18.89 -20.79 46.38
C GLY A 27 18.27 -21.30 45.07
N LEU A 28 18.36 -22.61 44.80
CA LEU A 28 17.73 -23.21 43.63
C LEU A 28 16.20 -23.20 43.76
N LEU A 29 15.67 -23.60 44.91
CA LEU A 29 14.23 -23.61 45.16
C LEU A 29 13.63 -22.19 45.11
N ASP A 30 14.33 -21.20 45.66
CA ASP A 30 13.92 -19.80 45.62
C ASP A 30 13.97 -19.23 44.18
N SER A 31 14.99 -19.59 43.41
CA SER A 31 15.10 -19.24 41.99
C SER A 31 13.97 -19.86 41.15
N VAL A 32 13.63 -21.12 41.40
CA VAL A 32 12.50 -21.81 40.74
C VAL A 32 11.17 -21.16 41.11
N LYS A 33 10.96 -20.80 42.39
CA LYS A 33 9.75 -20.08 42.82
C LYS A 33 9.62 -18.71 42.17
N LYS A 34 10.72 -17.94 42.12
CA LYS A 34 10.75 -16.63 41.44
C LYS A 34 10.47 -16.77 39.94
N ALA A 35 11.08 -17.74 39.28
CA ALA A 35 10.83 -18.02 37.86
C ALA A 35 9.37 -18.44 37.62
N ALA A 36 8.81 -19.30 38.45
CA ALA A 36 7.41 -19.73 38.34
C ALA A 36 6.43 -18.54 38.53
N VAL A 37 6.70 -17.64 39.47
CA VAL A 37 5.89 -16.43 39.69
C VAL A 37 6.01 -15.44 38.53
N VAL A 38 7.22 -15.20 38.01
CA VAL A 38 7.43 -14.30 36.86
C VAL A 38 6.79 -14.86 35.59
N ILE A 39 7.00 -16.15 35.30
CA ILE A 39 6.41 -16.81 34.13
C ILE A 39 4.89 -16.87 34.26
N GLY A 40 4.38 -17.28 35.43
CA GLY A 40 2.94 -17.37 35.70
C GLY A 40 2.23 -16.01 35.63
N SER A 41 2.80 -14.97 36.23
CA SER A 41 2.28 -13.60 36.13
C SER A 41 2.35 -13.05 34.71
N GLY A 42 3.40 -13.36 33.95
CA GLY A 42 3.51 -13.01 32.53
C GLY A 42 2.45 -13.68 31.67
N ILE A 43 2.17 -14.96 31.88
CA ILE A 43 1.11 -15.70 31.17
C ILE A 43 -0.27 -15.14 31.52
N LEU A 44 -0.54 -14.89 32.81
CA LEU A 44 -1.81 -14.30 33.25
C LEU A 44 -2.00 -12.89 32.69
N PHE A 45 -0.96 -12.07 32.66
CA PHE A 45 -0.99 -10.75 32.05
C PHE A 45 -1.27 -10.84 30.54
N LEU A 46 -0.58 -11.71 29.81
CA LEU A 46 -0.81 -11.90 28.37
C LEU A 46 -2.22 -12.41 28.07
N ALA A 47 -2.74 -13.33 28.89
CA ALA A 47 -4.11 -13.81 28.76
C ALA A 47 -5.14 -12.71 29.07
N ALA A 48 -4.93 -11.94 30.15
CA ALA A 48 -5.81 -10.83 30.52
C ALA A 48 -5.76 -9.69 29.49
N PHE A 49 -4.57 -9.35 28.99
CA PHE A 49 -4.37 -8.37 27.93
C PHE A 49 -4.98 -8.83 26.61
N GLY A 50 -4.76 -10.08 26.21
CA GLY A 50 -5.37 -10.67 25.02
C GLY A 50 -6.90 -10.67 25.10
N ASN A 51 -7.48 -11.05 26.25
CA ASN A 51 -8.92 -11.02 26.47
C ASN A 51 -9.48 -9.59 26.49
N SER A 52 -8.80 -8.66 27.15
CA SER A 52 -9.20 -7.25 27.20
C SER A 52 -9.12 -6.60 25.82
N LEU A 53 -8.03 -6.81 25.09
CA LEU A 53 -7.87 -6.34 23.72
C LEU A 53 -8.95 -6.93 22.81
N THR A 54 -9.20 -8.24 22.91
CA THR A 54 -10.27 -8.89 22.15
C THR A 54 -11.63 -8.31 22.49
N TRP A 55 -11.94 -8.10 23.77
CA TRP A 55 -13.20 -7.50 24.21
C TRP A 55 -13.37 -6.07 23.70
N HIS A 56 -12.34 -5.23 23.81
CA HIS A 56 -12.38 -3.86 23.30
C HIS A 56 -12.48 -3.81 21.79
N LEU A 57 -11.75 -4.66 21.07
CA LEU A 57 -11.85 -4.78 19.61
C LEU A 57 -13.24 -5.27 19.19
N GLN A 58 -13.80 -6.28 19.87
CA GLN A 58 -15.16 -6.77 19.60
C GLN A 58 -16.22 -5.72 19.91
N ARG A 59 -16.08 -4.97 21.00
CA ARG A 59 -17.04 -3.93 21.38
C ARG A 59 -16.97 -2.72 20.44
N PHE A 60 -15.76 -2.27 20.13
CA PHE A 60 -15.53 -1.21 19.14
C PHE A 60 -16.04 -1.65 17.77
N TRP A 61 -15.74 -2.88 17.36
CA TRP A 61 -16.17 -3.42 16.08
C TRP A 61 -17.68 -3.66 16.01
N GLY A 62 -18.30 -4.16 17.07
CA GLY A 62 -19.75 -4.35 17.16
C GLY A 62 -20.48 -3.01 17.08
N ALA A 63 -20.09 -2.03 17.89
CA ALA A 63 -20.71 -0.70 17.86
C ALA A 63 -20.45 0.04 16.53
N SER A 64 -19.25 -0.08 15.97
CA SER A 64 -18.91 0.42 14.63
C SER A 64 -19.77 -0.27 13.58
N GLY A 65 -19.93 -1.60 13.66
CA GLY A 65 -20.74 -2.40 12.76
C GLY A 65 -22.21 -1.98 12.77
N ASP A 66 -22.83 -1.85 13.94
CA ASP A 66 -24.21 -1.40 14.08
C ASP A 66 -24.41 0.02 13.51
N PHE A 67 -23.45 0.92 13.76
CA PHE A 67 -23.46 2.27 13.21
C PHE A 67 -23.40 2.27 11.67
N TRP A 68 -22.46 1.52 11.08
CA TRP A 68 -22.34 1.43 9.62
C TRP A 68 -23.55 0.73 9.00
N GLN A 69 -24.09 -0.30 9.66
CA GLN A 69 -25.28 -1.01 9.22
C GLN A 69 -26.53 -0.12 9.27
N ASP A 70 -26.71 0.70 10.30
CA ASP A 70 -27.81 1.68 10.37
C ASP A 70 -27.70 2.73 9.25
N LEU A 71 -26.49 3.25 9.00
CA LEU A 71 -26.25 4.19 7.90
C LEU A 71 -26.52 3.55 6.53
N TRP A 72 -26.04 2.31 6.34
CA TRP A 72 -26.31 1.54 5.13
C TRP A 72 -27.80 1.27 4.95
N THR A 73 -28.50 0.88 6.01
CA THR A 73 -29.95 0.61 5.99
C THR A 73 -30.73 1.85 5.57
N LYS A 74 -30.40 3.03 6.12
CA LYS A 74 -31.00 4.31 5.70
C LYS A 74 -30.76 4.59 4.22
N LEU A 75 -29.55 4.38 3.74
CA LEU A 75 -29.20 4.57 2.33
C LEU A 75 -29.94 3.56 1.44
N HIS A 76 -29.93 2.29 1.79
CA HIS A 76 -30.59 1.19 1.08
C HIS A 76 -32.09 1.45 0.94
N VAL A 77 -32.78 1.81 2.03
CA VAL A 77 -34.22 2.16 2.01
C VAL A 77 -34.49 3.40 1.17
N THR A 78 -33.62 4.43 1.22
CA THR A 78 -33.76 5.63 0.38
C THR A 78 -33.72 5.31 -1.12
N PHE A 79 -33.01 4.26 -1.50
CA PHE A 79 -32.85 3.80 -2.89
C PHE A 79 -33.63 2.52 -3.20
N GLU A 80 -34.64 2.19 -2.40
CA GLU A 80 -35.48 1.00 -2.63
C GLU A 80 -36.08 1.03 -4.05
N GLY A 81 -35.96 -0.08 -4.79
CA GLY A 81 -36.40 -0.17 -6.19
C GLY A 81 -35.45 0.50 -7.21
N HIS A 82 -34.40 1.18 -6.76
CA HIS A 82 -33.42 1.90 -7.59
C HIS A 82 -31.98 1.39 -7.40
N HIS A 83 -31.80 0.07 -7.25
CA HIS A 83 -30.50 -0.54 -6.92
C HIS A 83 -29.43 -0.28 -7.98
N THR A 84 -29.80 -0.18 -9.27
CA THR A 84 -28.85 0.21 -10.33
C THR A 84 -28.31 1.62 -10.12
N THR A 85 -29.16 2.56 -9.72
CA THR A 85 -28.76 3.95 -9.42
C THR A 85 -27.87 3.98 -8.18
N LEU A 86 -28.25 3.25 -7.11
CA LEU A 86 -27.44 3.14 -5.90
C LEU A 86 -26.05 2.59 -6.20
N PHE A 87 -25.97 1.49 -6.96
CA PHE A 87 -24.71 0.89 -7.36
C PHE A 87 -23.87 1.84 -8.21
N TYR A 88 -24.50 2.48 -9.21
CA TYR A 88 -23.82 3.43 -10.09
C TYR A 88 -23.25 4.61 -9.29
N LEU A 89 -24.03 5.24 -8.42
CA LEU A 89 -23.53 6.34 -7.59
C LEU A 89 -22.43 5.88 -6.64
N GLY A 90 -22.60 4.73 -6.00
CA GLY A 90 -21.59 4.19 -5.07
C GLY A 90 -20.26 3.85 -5.77
N THR A 91 -20.29 3.33 -7.00
CA THR A 91 -19.08 2.90 -7.73
C THR A 91 -18.54 3.92 -8.74
N MET A 92 -19.31 4.97 -9.09
CA MET A 92 -18.83 6.08 -9.91
C MET A 92 -18.55 7.32 -9.08
N LEU A 93 -19.51 7.84 -8.31
CA LEU A 93 -19.37 9.14 -7.67
C LEU A 93 -18.26 9.14 -6.61
N VAL A 94 -18.29 8.18 -5.68
CA VAL A 94 -17.32 8.15 -4.56
C VAL A 94 -15.88 7.95 -5.07
N PRO A 95 -15.58 6.97 -5.95
CA PRO A 95 -14.23 6.80 -6.49
C PRO A 95 -13.79 7.97 -7.37
N THR A 96 -14.71 8.58 -8.14
CA THR A 96 -14.42 9.80 -8.92
C THR A 96 -14.02 10.96 -8.01
N LEU A 97 -14.74 11.17 -6.91
CA LEU A 97 -14.40 12.21 -5.93
C LEU A 97 -13.05 11.94 -5.26
N ALA A 98 -12.74 10.70 -4.93
CA ALA A 98 -11.44 10.31 -4.40
C ALA A 98 -10.33 10.64 -5.41
N PHE A 99 -10.49 10.20 -6.67
CA PHE A 99 -9.53 10.45 -7.73
C PHE A 99 -9.30 11.95 -7.99
N TRP A 100 -10.37 12.72 -8.25
CA TRP A 100 -10.22 14.14 -8.54
C TRP A 100 -9.82 14.96 -7.32
N GLY A 101 -10.25 14.58 -6.12
CA GLY A 101 -9.85 15.24 -4.88
C GLY A 101 -8.34 15.11 -4.65
N THR A 102 -7.81 13.90 -4.71
CA THR A 102 -6.36 13.66 -4.57
C THR A 102 -5.58 14.35 -5.69
N ASN A 103 -6.05 14.25 -6.93
CA ASN A 103 -5.35 14.84 -8.07
C ASN A 103 -5.45 16.36 -8.13
N ALA A 104 -6.52 16.99 -7.62
CA ALA A 104 -6.60 18.44 -7.53
C ALA A 104 -5.50 19.01 -6.63
N LEU A 105 -5.23 18.36 -5.50
CA LEU A 105 -4.14 18.74 -4.61
C LEU A 105 -2.77 18.60 -5.28
N LEU A 106 -2.52 17.48 -5.97
CA LEU A 106 -1.27 17.24 -6.69
C LEU A 106 -1.08 18.21 -7.87
N MET A 107 -2.14 18.43 -8.67
CA MET A 107 -2.13 19.35 -9.80
C MET A 107 -1.83 20.79 -9.37
N LEU A 108 -2.29 21.22 -8.19
CA LEU A 108 -1.93 22.53 -7.65
C LEU A 108 -0.41 22.63 -7.48
N VAL A 109 0.24 21.58 -6.97
CA VAL A 109 1.70 21.54 -6.84
C VAL A 109 2.39 21.48 -8.20
N ASP A 110 1.91 20.64 -9.10
CA ASP A 110 2.48 20.44 -10.43
C ASP A 110 2.42 21.70 -11.32
N THR A 111 1.38 22.51 -11.16
CA THR A 111 1.18 23.73 -11.97
C THR A 111 1.80 24.97 -11.35
N THR A 112 1.93 25.03 -10.03
CA THR A 112 2.45 26.22 -9.32
C THR A 112 3.89 26.08 -8.85
N GLY A 113 4.41 24.85 -8.75
CA GLY A 113 5.69 24.57 -8.10
C GLY A 113 5.66 24.82 -6.57
N LYS A 114 4.47 24.90 -5.96
CA LYS A 114 4.28 25.19 -4.54
C LYS A 114 3.27 24.23 -3.90
N PRO A 115 3.39 23.92 -2.59
CA PRO A 115 4.40 24.41 -1.65
C PRO A 115 5.73 23.64 -1.74
N ALA A 116 6.83 24.31 -1.37
CA ALA A 116 8.18 23.77 -1.48
C ALA A 116 8.42 22.49 -0.65
N PHE A 117 7.64 22.28 0.42
CA PHE A 117 7.75 21.07 1.24
C PHE A 117 7.27 19.81 0.51
N ILE A 118 6.44 19.94 -0.54
CA ILE A 118 6.04 18.82 -1.40
C ILE A 118 7.03 18.67 -2.56
N THR A 119 7.41 19.77 -3.22
CA THR A 119 8.24 19.72 -4.43
C THR A 119 9.61 19.11 -4.22
N ARG A 120 10.16 19.16 -2.99
CA ARG A 120 11.42 18.49 -2.64
C ARG A 120 11.40 16.97 -2.78
N TYR A 121 10.22 16.34 -2.78
CA TYR A 121 10.06 14.89 -2.94
C TYR A 121 9.96 14.44 -4.40
N ARG A 122 10.15 15.35 -5.36
CA ARG A 122 10.04 15.05 -6.79
C ARG A 122 11.13 14.07 -7.22
N ILE A 123 10.72 13.02 -7.94
CA ILE A 123 11.62 11.96 -8.42
C ILE A 123 12.44 12.46 -9.62
N GLN A 124 11.77 12.97 -10.66
CA GLN A 124 12.41 13.52 -11.85
C GLN A 124 12.49 15.06 -11.77
N VAL A 125 13.56 15.58 -11.15
CA VAL A 125 13.71 17.01 -10.79
C VAL A 125 13.63 17.98 -11.98
N ASP A 126 14.20 17.60 -13.13
CA ASP A 126 14.29 18.46 -14.32
C ASP A 126 13.07 18.36 -15.26
N LYS A 127 12.02 17.65 -14.85
CA LYS A 127 10.85 17.37 -15.69
C LYS A 127 9.57 17.91 -15.07
N ASN A 128 8.69 18.45 -15.93
CA ASN A 128 7.33 18.85 -15.58
C ASN A 128 7.23 19.83 -14.40
N ASN A 129 8.18 20.77 -14.29
CA ASN A 129 8.26 21.73 -13.20
C ASN A 129 8.40 23.18 -13.74
N PRO A 130 7.30 23.93 -13.93
CA PRO A 130 5.91 23.49 -13.82
C PRO A 130 5.47 22.64 -15.01
N VAL A 131 4.34 21.95 -14.86
CA VAL A 131 3.71 21.18 -15.95
C VAL A 131 3.26 22.09 -17.08
N ASP A 132 3.45 21.63 -18.33
CA ASP A 132 2.90 22.30 -19.51
C ASP A 132 1.37 22.33 -19.48
N LYS A 133 0.80 23.54 -19.53
CA LYS A 133 -0.65 23.75 -19.39
C LYS A 133 -1.45 23.16 -20.55
N VAL A 134 -0.93 23.21 -21.77
CA VAL A 134 -1.66 22.70 -22.96
C VAL A 134 -1.74 21.18 -22.87
N LYS A 135 -0.63 20.54 -22.53
CA LYS A 135 -0.55 19.09 -22.30
C LYS A 135 -1.45 18.66 -21.14
N LEU A 136 -1.47 19.42 -20.05
CA LEU A 136 -2.35 19.15 -18.92
C LEU A 136 -3.83 19.27 -19.29
N ILE A 137 -4.25 20.32 -20.00
CA ILE A 137 -5.64 20.48 -20.45
C ILE A 137 -6.05 19.32 -21.35
N HIS A 138 -5.16 18.87 -22.23
CA HIS A 138 -5.40 17.70 -23.06
C HIS A 138 -5.60 16.44 -22.21
N ALA A 139 -4.72 16.20 -21.23
CA ALA A 139 -4.86 15.08 -20.31
C ALA A 139 -6.19 15.13 -19.53
N VAL A 140 -6.56 16.29 -18.97
CA VAL A 140 -7.84 16.50 -18.27
C VAL A 140 -9.03 16.13 -19.15
N LYS A 141 -9.05 16.61 -20.41
CA LYS A 141 -10.15 16.32 -21.35
C LYS A 141 -10.27 14.83 -21.63
N THR A 142 -9.15 14.16 -21.88
CA THR A 142 -9.11 12.71 -22.12
C THR A 142 -9.55 11.91 -20.90
N VAL A 143 -9.08 12.29 -19.71
CA VAL A 143 -9.47 11.63 -18.45
C VAL A 143 -10.96 11.78 -18.17
N MET A 144 -11.52 12.99 -18.40
CA MET A 144 -12.96 13.23 -18.31
C MET A 144 -13.75 12.39 -19.32
N PHE A 145 -13.27 12.29 -20.56
CA PHE A 145 -13.88 11.44 -21.58
C PHE A 145 -13.90 9.97 -21.14
N ASN A 146 -12.77 9.44 -20.66
CA ASN A 146 -12.67 8.06 -20.19
C ASN A 146 -13.63 7.81 -19.02
N HIS A 147 -13.67 8.69 -18.02
CA HIS A 147 -14.59 8.57 -16.88
C HIS A 147 -16.07 8.49 -17.31
N VAL A 148 -16.50 9.40 -18.17
CA VAL A 148 -17.93 9.52 -18.52
C VAL A 148 -18.33 8.43 -19.53
N PHE A 149 -17.57 8.29 -20.61
CA PHE A 149 -18.00 7.49 -21.76
C PHE A 149 -17.48 6.06 -21.76
N ILE A 150 -16.46 5.75 -20.95
CA ILE A 150 -15.95 4.39 -20.81
C ILE A 150 -16.31 3.82 -19.44
N SER A 151 -15.98 4.54 -18.35
CA SER A 151 -16.23 4.04 -17.00
C SER A 151 -17.71 3.96 -16.64
N GLY A 152 -18.50 4.97 -16.99
CA GLY A 152 -19.95 4.98 -16.78
C GLY A 152 -20.65 3.73 -17.34
N PRO A 153 -20.58 3.46 -18.65
CA PRO A 153 -21.18 2.27 -19.24
C PRO A 153 -20.61 0.96 -18.67
N MET A 154 -19.32 0.91 -18.38
CA MET A 154 -18.71 -0.30 -17.81
C MET A 154 -19.23 -0.63 -16.42
N VAL A 155 -19.48 0.38 -15.57
CA VAL A 155 -20.10 0.18 -14.25
C VAL A 155 -21.51 -0.40 -14.37
N VAL A 156 -22.29 0.04 -15.37
CA VAL A 156 -23.63 -0.51 -15.63
C VAL A 156 -23.52 -1.99 -16.04
N VAL A 157 -22.58 -2.33 -16.93
CA VAL A 157 -22.32 -3.73 -17.30
C VAL A 157 -21.87 -4.55 -16.08
N ALA A 158 -20.96 -4.02 -15.26
CA ALA A 158 -20.49 -4.68 -14.05
C ALA A 158 -21.64 -4.96 -13.06
N PHE A 159 -22.56 -4.01 -12.89
CA PHE A 159 -23.76 -4.21 -12.06
C PHE A 159 -24.59 -5.42 -12.51
N TYR A 160 -24.89 -5.53 -13.81
CA TYR A 160 -25.64 -6.68 -14.34
C TYR A 160 -24.89 -8.01 -14.20
N LEU A 161 -23.57 -8.00 -14.39
CA LEU A 161 -22.75 -9.20 -14.18
C LEU A 161 -22.70 -9.61 -12.70
N MET A 162 -22.62 -8.64 -11.78
CA MET A 162 -22.58 -8.87 -10.34
C MET A 162 -23.92 -9.34 -9.79
N THR A 163 -25.03 -8.78 -10.27
CA THR A 163 -26.39 -9.23 -9.92
C THR A 163 -26.69 -10.64 -10.40
N TRP A 164 -26.04 -11.11 -11.48
CA TRP A 164 -26.12 -12.51 -11.90
C TRP A 164 -25.38 -13.47 -10.96
N ARG A 165 -24.39 -12.97 -10.20
CA ARG A 165 -23.54 -13.77 -9.29
C ARG A 165 -23.96 -13.69 -7.83
N GLY A 166 -24.55 -12.58 -7.40
CA GLY A 166 -24.90 -12.30 -6.02
C GLY A 166 -25.82 -11.09 -5.90
N ASP A 167 -25.92 -10.54 -4.69
CA ASP A 167 -26.69 -9.34 -4.40
C ASP A 167 -25.75 -8.18 -4.05
N PRO A 168 -25.27 -7.42 -5.06
CA PRO A 168 -24.30 -6.35 -4.82
C PRO A 168 -24.89 -5.17 -4.03
N CYS A 169 -26.21 -5.06 -3.90
CA CYS A 169 -26.86 -4.00 -3.12
C CYS A 169 -27.71 -4.57 -1.99
N GLY A 170 -27.35 -5.75 -1.46
CA GLY A 170 -28.11 -6.39 -0.41
C GLY A 170 -28.24 -5.56 0.87
N PRO A 171 -29.25 -5.85 1.71
CA PRO A 171 -29.53 -5.05 2.90
C PRO A 171 -28.46 -5.20 3.99
N GLU A 172 -27.71 -6.30 4.00
CA GLU A 172 -26.70 -6.59 5.02
C GLU A 172 -25.30 -6.24 4.52
N LEU A 173 -24.56 -5.46 5.32
CA LEU A 173 -23.16 -5.18 5.04
C LEU A 173 -22.31 -6.46 5.10
N PRO A 174 -21.25 -6.54 4.28
CA PRO A 174 -20.29 -7.63 4.37
C PRO A 174 -19.62 -7.61 5.73
N THR A 175 -19.42 -8.78 6.31
CA THR A 175 -18.62 -8.91 7.54
C THR A 175 -17.18 -8.44 7.29
N PHE A 176 -16.49 -8.01 8.34
CA PHE A 176 -15.09 -7.57 8.25
C PHE A 176 -14.18 -8.58 7.55
N HIS A 177 -14.29 -9.85 7.96
CA HIS A 177 -13.47 -10.92 7.41
C HIS A 177 -13.79 -11.19 5.94
N ARG A 178 -15.07 -11.08 5.54
CA ARG A 178 -15.47 -11.17 4.13
C ARG A 178 -14.86 -10.03 3.33
N ALA A 179 -15.01 -8.79 3.80
CA ALA A 179 -14.44 -7.63 3.11
C ALA A 179 -12.91 -7.73 2.97
N LEU A 180 -12.21 -8.20 4.01
CA LEU A 180 -10.75 -8.40 3.96
C LEU A 180 -10.34 -9.50 2.97
N MET A 181 -11.06 -10.63 2.96
CA MET A 181 -10.83 -11.70 1.98
C MET A 181 -11.09 -11.24 0.55
N GLU A 182 -12.20 -10.50 0.34
CA GLU A 182 -12.56 -9.92 -0.95
C GLU A 182 -11.47 -8.95 -1.44
N LEU A 183 -11.02 -8.01 -0.59
CA LEU A 183 -9.93 -7.08 -0.93
C LEU A 183 -8.61 -7.79 -1.29
N ALA A 184 -8.25 -8.85 -0.56
CA ALA A 184 -7.07 -9.64 -0.87
C ALA A 184 -7.21 -10.35 -2.23
N PHE A 185 -8.38 -10.92 -2.50
CA PHE A 185 -8.68 -11.54 -3.79
C PHE A 185 -8.65 -10.52 -4.93
N PHE A 186 -9.22 -9.32 -4.72
CA PHE A 186 -9.21 -8.25 -5.71
C PHE A 186 -7.78 -7.80 -6.03
N SER A 187 -6.94 -7.63 -5.02
CA SER A 187 -5.53 -7.26 -5.19
C SER A 187 -4.76 -8.29 -6.01
N ILE A 188 -4.93 -9.58 -5.70
CA ILE A 188 -4.27 -10.66 -6.46
C ILE A 188 -4.79 -10.68 -7.91
N SER A 189 -6.10 -10.53 -8.09
CA SER A 189 -6.72 -10.50 -9.42
C SER A 189 -6.22 -9.30 -10.24
N GLU A 190 -6.13 -8.13 -9.63
CA GLU A 190 -5.60 -6.92 -10.25
C GLU A 190 -4.14 -7.12 -10.70
N GLU A 191 -3.25 -7.59 -9.83
CA GLU A 191 -1.84 -7.84 -10.18
C GLU A 191 -1.72 -8.75 -11.40
N ILE A 192 -2.48 -9.85 -11.44
CA ILE A 192 -2.44 -10.82 -12.54
C ILE A 192 -2.93 -10.18 -13.83
N ILE A 193 -4.13 -9.62 -13.83
CA ILE A 193 -4.77 -9.16 -15.06
C ILE A 193 -4.11 -7.87 -15.55
N PHE A 194 -3.73 -6.96 -14.65
CA PHE A 194 -3.00 -5.75 -14.98
C PHE A 194 -1.65 -6.11 -15.60
N TYR A 195 -0.84 -6.97 -14.97
CA TYR A 195 0.48 -7.32 -15.50
C TYR A 195 0.42 -7.83 -16.95
N TYR A 196 -0.47 -8.79 -17.23
CA TYR A 196 -0.55 -9.39 -18.57
C TYR A 196 -1.20 -8.46 -19.59
N SER A 197 -2.26 -7.74 -19.23
CA SER A 197 -2.87 -6.76 -20.14
C SER A 197 -1.91 -5.61 -20.43
N HIS A 198 -1.28 -5.04 -19.42
CA HIS A 198 -0.31 -3.96 -19.58
C HIS A 198 0.87 -4.41 -20.44
N ARG A 199 1.48 -5.58 -20.17
CA ARG A 199 2.56 -6.13 -20.99
C ARG A 199 2.11 -6.42 -22.43
N LEU A 200 0.88 -6.87 -22.64
CA LEU A 200 0.30 -7.04 -23.97
C LEU A 200 0.17 -5.70 -24.73
N PHE A 201 -0.28 -4.65 -24.06
CA PHE A 201 -0.37 -3.31 -24.65
C PHE A 201 0.99 -2.70 -24.99
N HIS A 202 2.08 -3.21 -24.41
CA HIS A 202 3.46 -2.90 -24.83
C HIS A 202 3.96 -3.68 -26.05
N HIS A 203 3.18 -4.63 -26.57
CA HIS A 203 3.51 -5.27 -27.84
C HIS A 203 3.58 -4.21 -28.96
N PRO A 204 4.58 -4.22 -29.88
CA PRO A 204 4.86 -3.11 -30.77
C PRO A 204 3.67 -2.57 -31.59
N THR A 205 2.73 -3.44 -31.96
CA THR A 205 1.51 -3.07 -32.70
C THR A 205 0.48 -2.36 -31.83
N LEU A 206 0.25 -2.86 -30.62
CA LEU A 206 -0.69 -2.29 -29.66
C LEU A 206 -0.11 -1.03 -29.01
N TYR A 207 1.19 -1.01 -28.73
CA TYR A 207 1.87 0.13 -28.14
C TYR A 207 1.69 1.37 -29.01
N LYS A 208 2.07 1.28 -30.29
CA LYS A 208 2.00 2.40 -31.22
C LYS A 208 0.59 2.97 -31.36
N ARG A 209 -0.44 2.12 -31.22
CA ARG A 209 -1.83 2.49 -31.50
C ARG A 209 -2.62 2.92 -30.26
N PHE A 210 -2.35 2.30 -29.11
CA PHE A 210 -3.20 2.43 -27.93
C PHE A 210 -2.42 2.89 -26.70
N HIS A 211 -1.23 2.34 -26.45
CA HIS A 211 -0.52 2.61 -25.18
C HIS A 211 0.49 3.77 -25.25
N LYS A 212 0.93 4.16 -26.45
CA LYS A 212 1.87 5.27 -26.64
C LYS A 212 1.33 6.58 -26.06
N GLN A 213 0.01 6.78 -26.11
CA GLN A 213 -0.65 7.95 -25.54
C GLN A 213 -0.37 8.06 -24.03
N HIS A 214 -0.57 6.98 -23.27
CA HIS A 214 -0.28 6.94 -21.84
C HIS A 214 1.19 7.32 -21.54
N HIS A 215 2.10 6.83 -22.37
CA HIS A 215 3.55 7.07 -22.29
C HIS A 215 4.04 8.42 -22.84
N GLU A 216 3.15 9.32 -23.26
CA GLU A 216 3.53 10.70 -23.59
C GLU A 216 4.09 11.44 -22.37
N TRP A 217 3.79 10.96 -21.16
CA TRP A 217 4.24 11.52 -19.89
C TRP A 217 5.37 10.70 -19.25
N THR A 218 6.56 10.76 -19.84
CA THR A 218 7.77 10.05 -19.33
C THR A 218 8.16 10.41 -17.89
N ALA A 219 7.71 11.57 -17.41
CA ALA A 219 7.66 11.94 -16.00
C ALA A 219 6.17 12.09 -15.64
N PRO A 220 5.51 11.04 -15.12
CA PRO A 220 4.08 11.10 -14.88
C PRO A 220 3.74 12.08 -13.75
N ILE A 221 2.47 12.48 -13.73
CA ILE A 221 1.81 13.19 -12.65
C ILE A 221 0.55 12.40 -12.28
N GLY A 222 -0.01 12.62 -11.09
CA GLY A 222 -1.07 11.75 -10.57
C GLY A 222 -2.27 11.60 -11.51
N LEU A 223 -2.68 12.70 -12.16
CA LEU A 223 -3.84 12.74 -13.05
C LEU A 223 -3.68 11.79 -14.25
N VAL A 224 -2.46 11.61 -14.74
CA VAL A 224 -2.21 10.84 -15.97
C VAL A 224 -2.24 9.34 -15.75
N SER A 225 -2.41 8.88 -14.51
CA SER A 225 -2.66 7.47 -14.17
C SER A 225 -3.80 6.83 -14.96
N ILE A 226 -4.77 7.62 -15.43
CA ILE A 226 -5.86 7.15 -16.31
C ILE A 226 -5.98 7.96 -17.61
N TYR A 227 -4.94 8.75 -17.93
CA TYR A 227 -4.75 9.31 -19.26
C TYR A 227 -4.30 8.19 -20.19
N ALA A 228 -5.25 7.62 -20.92
CA ALA A 228 -5.06 6.44 -21.74
C ALA A 228 -6.00 6.47 -22.95
N HIS A 229 -5.65 5.72 -23.98
CA HIS A 229 -6.58 5.47 -25.09
C HIS A 229 -7.82 4.71 -24.56
N PRO A 230 -9.05 4.94 -25.06
CA PRO A 230 -10.26 4.32 -24.52
C PRO A 230 -10.21 2.79 -24.40
N LEU A 231 -9.63 2.11 -25.39
CA LEU A 231 -9.44 0.65 -25.37
C LEU A 231 -8.47 0.18 -24.27
N GLU A 232 -7.39 0.93 -24.03
CA GLU A 232 -6.45 0.66 -22.94
C GLU A 232 -7.11 0.94 -21.60
N HIS A 233 -7.85 2.04 -21.49
CA HIS A 233 -8.61 2.35 -20.27
C HIS A 233 -9.62 1.25 -19.92
N LEU A 234 -10.31 0.69 -20.92
CA LEU A 234 -11.22 -0.43 -20.72
C LEU A 234 -10.48 -1.70 -20.26
N ILE A 235 -9.43 -2.11 -20.96
CA ILE A 235 -8.81 -3.44 -20.78
C ILE A 235 -7.75 -3.46 -19.69
N SER A 236 -6.90 -2.44 -19.61
CA SER A 236 -5.75 -2.41 -18.70
C SER A 236 -5.99 -1.55 -17.46
N ASN A 237 -6.91 -0.59 -17.47
CA ASN A 237 -7.21 0.18 -16.24
C ASN A 237 -8.44 -0.38 -15.53
N MET A 238 -9.60 -0.38 -16.18
CA MET A 238 -10.83 -0.78 -15.53
C MET A 238 -11.00 -2.30 -15.42
N GLY A 239 -10.62 -3.05 -16.45
CA GLY A 239 -10.72 -4.51 -16.46
C GLY A 239 -10.13 -5.18 -15.22
N PRO A 240 -8.85 -4.95 -14.88
CA PRO A 240 -8.19 -5.56 -13.73
C PRO A 240 -8.87 -5.18 -12.40
N VAL A 241 -9.26 -3.91 -12.25
CA VAL A 241 -9.88 -3.38 -11.03
C VAL A 241 -11.30 -3.93 -10.84
N ALA A 242 -12.08 -4.07 -11.91
CA ALA A 242 -13.47 -4.54 -11.85
C ALA A 242 -13.61 -6.06 -11.80
N LEU A 243 -12.61 -6.82 -12.29
CA LEU A 243 -12.75 -8.27 -12.43
C LEU A 243 -12.99 -8.96 -11.08
N GLY A 244 -12.23 -8.60 -10.05
CA GLY A 244 -12.36 -9.18 -8.70
C GLY A 244 -13.79 -9.07 -8.15
N PRO A 245 -14.34 -7.84 -8.00
CA PRO A 245 -15.72 -7.64 -7.57
C PRO A 245 -16.75 -8.36 -8.43
N VAL A 246 -16.58 -8.35 -9.76
CA VAL A 246 -17.47 -9.05 -10.70
C VAL A 246 -17.46 -10.56 -10.49
N MET A 247 -16.27 -11.16 -10.31
CA MET A 247 -16.13 -12.60 -10.08
C MET A 247 -16.80 -13.06 -8.80
N LEU A 248 -16.72 -12.26 -7.73
CA LEU A 248 -17.27 -12.60 -6.42
C LEU A 248 -18.71 -12.12 -6.20
N GLY A 249 -19.28 -11.33 -7.13
CA GLY A 249 -20.60 -10.71 -6.93
C GLY A 249 -20.66 -9.86 -5.66
N SER A 250 -19.56 -9.13 -5.37
CA SER A 250 -19.34 -8.51 -4.07
C SER A 250 -20.27 -7.33 -3.79
N HIS A 251 -20.43 -7.04 -2.50
CA HIS A 251 -21.27 -5.94 -2.04
C HIS A 251 -20.73 -4.58 -2.51
N LEU A 252 -21.64 -3.62 -2.73
CA LEU A 252 -21.36 -2.26 -3.20
C LEU A 252 -20.33 -1.56 -2.33
N THR A 253 -20.42 -1.72 -1.00
CA THR A 253 -19.50 -1.07 -0.08
C THR A 253 -18.06 -1.58 -0.19
N THR A 254 -17.84 -2.91 -0.27
CA THR A 254 -16.50 -3.46 -0.52
C THR A 254 -15.99 -3.02 -1.89
N THR A 255 -16.84 -3.05 -2.92
CA THR A 255 -16.49 -2.67 -4.30
C THR A 255 -16.10 -1.20 -4.40
N CYS A 256 -16.88 -0.31 -3.79
CA CYS A 256 -16.59 1.13 -3.71
C CYS A 256 -15.28 1.40 -2.97
N MET A 257 -15.09 0.78 -1.80
CA MET A 257 -13.83 0.89 -1.05
C MET A 257 -12.64 0.43 -1.88
N TRP A 258 -12.76 -0.71 -2.57
CA TRP A 258 -11.73 -1.22 -3.47
C TRP A 258 -11.40 -0.25 -4.61
N TYR A 259 -12.40 0.29 -5.30
CA TYR A 259 -12.18 1.26 -6.39
C TYR A 259 -11.49 2.54 -5.90
N CYS A 260 -11.85 3.04 -4.72
CA CYS A 260 -11.13 4.15 -4.09
C CYS A 260 -9.67 3.81 -3.79
N LEU A 261 -9.41 2.64 -3.19
CA LEU A 261 -8.05 2.19 -2.88
C LEU A 261 -7.21 2.02 -4.14
N ALA A 262 -7.75 1.38 -5.18
CA ALA A 262 -7.09 1.19 -6.46
C ALA A 262 -6.75 2.54 -7.12
N LEU A 263 -7.71 3.46 -7.24
CA LEU A 263 -7.48 4.78 -7.86
C LEU A 263 -6.47 5.64 -7.08
N ILE A 264 -6.52 5.61 -5.74
CA ILE A 264 -5.54 6.31 -4.91
C ILE A 264 -4.16 5.68 -5.08
N SER A 265 -4.05 4.35 -5.05
CA SER A 265 -2.81 3.61 -5.25
C SER A 265 -2.17 3.93 -6.61
N THR A 266 -2.95 3.86 -7.71
CA THR A 266 -2.47 4.21 -9.05
C THR A 266 -2.11 5.68 -9.17
N THR A 267 -2.85 6.58 -8.51
CA THR A 267 -2.49 8.01 -8.45
C THR A 267 -1.15 8.21 -7.77
N ILE A 268 -0.91 7.53 -6.64
CA ILE A 268 0.37 7.60 -5.90
C ILE A 268 1.51 7.05 -6.76
N SER A 269 1.31 5.93 -7.47
CA SER A 269 2.36 5.36 -8.33
C SER A 269 2.75 6.25 -9.51
N HIS A 270 1.86 7.17 -9.92
CA HIS A 270 2.08 8.13 -11.00
C HIS A 270 2.39 9.55 -10.54
N CYS A 271 2.32 9.85 -9.24
CA CYS A 271 2.27 11.25 -8.80
C CYS A 271 3.57 12.03 -9.07
N GLY A 272 4.68 11.35 -9.35
CA GLY A 272 5.99 11.98 -9.58
C GLY A 272 6.70 12.42 -8.29
N TYR A 273 6.13 12.09 -7.13
CA TYR A 273 6.64 12.46 -5.81
C TYR A 273 6.76 11.24 -4.89
N HIS A 274 7.95 11.00 -4.35
CA HIS A 274 8.13 9.98 -3.31
C HIS A 274 7.78 10.57 -1.94
N LEU A 275 6.48 10.66 -1.66
CA LEU A 275 5.95 11.29 -0.45
C LEU A 275 6.10 10.41 0.81
N PRO A 276 6.27 11.02 2.00
CA PRO A 276 6.33 10.27 3.26
C PRO A 276 5.03 9.48 3.53
N PHE A 277 5.21 8.29 4.11
CA PHE A 277 4.14 7.38 4.55
C PHE A 277 3.22 6.85 3.43
N LEU A 278 3.59 7.06 2.17
CA LEU A 278 2.90 6.52 1.00
C LEU A 278 3.77 5.49 0.26
N PRO A 279 3.18 4.52 -0.44
CA PRO A 279 3.91 3.59 -1.29
C PRO A 279 4.85 4.30 -2.28
N SER A 280 5.99 3.68 -2.57
CA SER A 280 6.98 4.27 -3.46
C SER A 280 6.50 4.30 -4.92
N PRO A 281 6.58 5.46 -5.62
CA PRO A 281 6.28 5.54 -7.05
C PRO A 281 7.43 5.08 -7.96
N GLU A 282 8.64 4.87 -7.41
CA GLU A 282 9.88 4.64 -8.17
C GLU A 282 9.78 3.53 -9.23
N PHE A 283 9.04 2.46 -8.93
CA PHE A 283 8.85 1.33 -9.83
C PHE A 283 8.10 1.72 -11.11
N HIS A 284 7.00 2.45 -10.95
CA HIS A 284 6.17 2.87 -12.09
C HIS A 284 6.71 4.13 -12.76
N ASP A 285 7.37 5.03 -12.04
CA ASP A 285 8.14 6.12 -12.65
C ASP A 285 9.23 5.58 -13.57
N PHE A 286 9.97 4.54 -13.14
CA PHE A 286 10.95 3.86 -13.98
C PHE A 286 10.32 3.19 -15.21
N HIS A 287 9.10 2.66 -15.08
CA HIS A 287 8.33 2.13 -16.19
C HIS A 287 8.08 3.20 -17.27
N HIS A 288 7.59 4.38 -16.90
CA HIS A 288 7.39 5.52 -17.82
C HIS A 288 8.70 6.04 -18.43
N LEU A 289 9.83 5.85 -17.76
CA LEU A 289 11.15 6.23 -18.26
C LEU A 289 11.74 5.22 -19.26
N LYS A 290 11.52 3.91 -19.07
CA LYS A 290 12.17 2.83 -19.85
C LYS A 290 11.24 2.05 -20.78
N PHE A 291 9.93 2.17 -20.59
CA PHE A 291 8.85 1.58 -21.39
C PHE A 291 8.78 0.05 -21.42
N ASN A 292 9.84 -0.70 -21.09
CA ASN A 292 9.89 -2.15 -21.27
C ASN A 292 10.25 -2.94 -20.01
N GLN A 293 10.03 -2.35 -18.83
CA GLN A 293 10.29 -2.95 -17.52
C GLN A 293 9.16 -2.55 -16.58
N CYS A 294 8.95 -3.28 -15.48
CA CYS A 294 8.07 -2.88 -14.38
C CYS A 294 6.60 -2.74 -14.80
N PHE A 295 5.97 -3.82 -15.28
CA PHE A 295 4.60 -3.81 -15.80
C PHE A 295 3.51 -4.02 -14.74
N GLY A 296 3.81 -4.67 -13.62
CA GLY A 296 2.85 -5.05 -12.58
C GLY A 296 2.50 -3.90 -11.63
N VAL A 297 1.52 -4.15 -10.78
CA VAL A 297 1.08 -3.22 -9.73
C VAL A 297 2.00 -3.35 -8.51
N PHE A 298 2.25 -4.59 -8.07
CA PHE A 298 3.10 -4.90 -6.93
C PHE A 298 4.52 -5.35 -7.34
N GLY A 299 4.74 -5.64 -8.61
CA GLY A 299 6.02 -6.11 -9.14
C GLY A 299 6.33 -7.58 -8.84
N VAL A 300 5.36 -8.34 -8.29
CA VAL A 300 5.51 -9.78 -8.02
C VAL A 300 5.66 -10.54 -9.33
N LEU A 301 4.79 -10.25 -10.30
CA LEU A 301 4.88 -10.88 -11.62
C LEU A 301 6.07 -10.37 -12.42
N ASP A 302 6.54 -9.14 -12.21
CA ASP A 302 7.79 -8.68 -12.81
C ASP A 302 9.00 -9.46 -12.31
N ARG A 303 9.04 -9.74 -11.00
CA ARG A 303 10.10 -10.56 -10.43
C ARG A 303 10.07 -11.98 -10.99
N LEU A 304 8.88 -12.58 -11.10
CA LEU A 304 8.70 -13.92 -11.63
C LEU A 304 9.12 -14.03 -13.10
N HIS A 305 8.79 -13.03 -13.92
CA HIS A 305 9.08 -13.02 -15.36
C HIS A 305 10.39 -12.32 -15.73
N GLY A 306 11.13 -11.78 -14.76
CA GLY A 306 12.37 -11.04 -14.99
C GLY A 306 12.19 -9.68 -15.65
N THR A 307 10.98 -9.09 -15.63
CA THR A 307 10.70 -7.78 -16.23
C THR A 307 11.04 -6.60 -15.31
N ASP A 308 11.65 -6.85 -14.14
CA ASP A 308 12.27 -5.82 -13.27
C ASP A 308 13.81 -5.82 -13.31
N ALA A 309 14.45 -6.65 -14.15
CA ALA A 309 15.88 -6.93 -14.04
C ALA A 309 16.78 -5.69 -14.17
N LYS A 310 16.41 -4.74 -15.05
CA LYS A 310 17.14 -3.48 -15.20
C LYS A 310 16.86 -2.53 -14.06
N PHE A 311 15.61 -2.46 -13.59
CA PHE A 311 15.22 -1.62 -12.47
C PHE A 311 16.07 -1.92 -11.24
N ARG A 312 16.27 -3.21 -10.93
CA ARG A 312 17.07 -3.69 -9.80
C ARG A 312 18.55 -3.31 -9.81
N GLN A 313 19.04 -2.80 -10.93
CA GLN A 313 20.43 -2.34 -11.09
C GLN A 313 20.54 -0.82 -10.99
N THR A 314 19.47 -0.12 -10.58
CA THR A 314 19.41 1.33 -10.51
C THR A 314 19.33 1.87 -9.09
N LYS A 315 19.67 3.15 -8.92
CA LYS A 315 19.39 3.90 -7.70
C LYS A 315 17.90 4.01 -7.38
N GLN A 316 17.03 4.00 -8.39
CA GLN A 316 15.58 4.04 -8.19
C GLN A 316 15.08 2.78 -7.46
N TYR A 317 15.68 1.62 -7.71
CA TYR A 317 15.40 0.41 -6.92
C TYR A 317 15.88 0.51 -5.48
N GLU A 318 17.09 1.05 -5.24
CA GLU A 318 17.56 1.30 -3.87
C GLU A 318 16.62 2.27 -3.13
N ARG A 319 16.02 3.22 -3.85
CA ARG A 319 15.03 4.16 -3.31
C ARG A 319 13.64 3.54 -3.15
N HIS A 320 13.32 2.43 -3.81
CA HIS A 320 11.97 1.86 -3.85
C HIS A 320 11.54 1.19 -2.53
N SER A 321 11.18 2.01 -1.56
CA SER A 321 10.69 1.60 -0.25
C SER A 321 9.72 2.64 0.33
N LEU A 322 8.95 2.26 1.35
CA LEU A 322 8.10 3.20 2.07
C LEU A 322 8.97 4.27 2.73
N LEU A 323 8.76 5.53 2.36
CA LEU A 323 9.49 6.64 2.98
C LEU A 323 8.91 6.91 4.38
N THR A 324 9.59 6.45 5.42
CA THR A 324 9.17 6.62 6.83
C THR A 324 9.75 7.87 7.48
N SER A 325 10.62 8.60 6.77
CA SER A 325 11.25 9.84 7.25
C SER A 325 10.75 11.06 6.47
N LEU A 326 11.03 12.26 6.99
CA LEU A 326 10.75 13.50 6.27
C LEU A 326 11.90 13.91 5.32
N THR A 327 13.00 13.17 5.28
CA THR A 327 14.11 13.42 4.36
C THR A 327 13.81 12.80 3.00
N PRO A 328 13.86 13.56 1.90
CA PRO A 328 13.67 13.01 0.55
C PRO A 328 14.58 11.82 0.23
N MET A 329 14.12 10.92 -0.65
CA MET A 329 14.86 9.69 -1.00
C MET A 329 16.12 9.96 -1.84
N ASN A 330 16.12 11.02 -2.64
CA ASN A 330 17.30 11.48 -3.38
C ASN A 330 18.38 12.07 -2.45
N GLU A 331 18.02 12.58 -1.27
CA GLU A 331 18.98 13.01 -0.24
C GLU A 331 19.46 11.81 0.60
N SER A 332 18.54 10.91 0.96
CA SER A 332 18.85 9.72 1.75
C SER A 332 19.73 8.72 0.97
N ILE A 333 19.50 8.59 -0.33
CA ILE A 333 20.25 7.74 -1.26
C ILE A 333 20.64 8.60 -2.47
N PRO A 334 21.73 9.37 -2.39
CA PRO A 334 22.13 10.29 -3.45
C PRO A 334 22.63 9.56 -4.71
N ASP A 335 22.51 10.25 -5.85
CA ASP A 335 23.11 9.78 -7.09
C ASP A 335 24.63 9.74 -6.97
N THR A 336 25.25 8.75 -7.60
CA THR A 336 26.71 8.65 -7.66
C THR A 336 27.24 9.88 -8.41
N PRO A 337 28.23 10.62 -7.87
CA PRO A 337 28.81 11.76 -8.56
C PRO A 337 29.29 11.33 -9.95
N LYS A 338 28.86 12.02 -11.01
CA LYS A 338 29.46 11.82 -12.34
C LYS A 338 30.94 12.17 -12.20
N LYS A 339 31.84 11.20 -12.41
CA LYS A 339 33.27 11.49 -12.55
C LYS A 339 33.39 12.50 -13.67
N GLY A 340 33.85 13.71 -13.35
CA GLY A 340 34.11 14.74 -14.35
C GLY A 340 35.09 14.19 -15.39
N HIS A 341 34.70 14.27 -16.66
CA HIS A 341 35.61 14.10 -17.79
C HIS A 341 36.15 15.46 -18.19
#